data_AF-A0A1Y0I579-F1
#
_entry.id   AF-A0A1Y0I579-F1
#
_cell.length_a   1.000
_cell.length_b   1.000
_cell.length_c   1.000
_cell.angle_alpha   90.00
_cell.angle_beta   90.00
_cell.angle_gamma   90.00
#
_symmetry.space_group_name_H-M   'P 1'
#
loop_
_entity.id
_entity.type
_entity.pdbx_description
1 polymer ?
#
loop_
_entity_poly.entity_id
_entity_poly.type
_entity_poly.pdbx_seq_one_letter_code
_entity_poly.pdbx_strand_id
1 'polypeptide(L)' 'MQEGLILTNTIEKPEPPESWECCESGCSPCVWDHYYEALNEWQEQQTRNAAETET' A
#
# COMPACT_ATOMS: atom_id res chain seq x y z
N MET A 1 3.73 27.28 -15.06
CA MET A 1 3.95 25.82 -14.99
C MET A 1 4.39 25.47 -13.58
N GLN A 2 3.45 25.47 -12.64
CA GLN A 2 3.60 24.87 -11.30
C GLN A 2 2.20 24.34 -11.04
N GLU A 3 1.92 23.25 -11.75
CA GLU A 3 0.64 22.57 -11.73
C GLU A 3 0.55 21.89 -10.38
N GLY A 4 -0.43 22.31 -9.59
CA GLY A 4 -0.69 21.80 -8.27
C GLY A 4 -0.99 20.31 -8.36
N LEU A 5 -0.06 19.50 -7.85
CA LEU A 5 -0.39 18.13 -7.49
C LEU A 5 -1.11 18.24 -6.15
N ILE A 6 -2.44 18.13 -6.19
CA ILE A 6 -3.20 17.76 -5.00
C ILE A 6 -2.63 16.42 -4.56
N LEU A 7 -1.72 16.47 -3.58
CA LEU A 7 -1.27 15.31 -2.83
C LEU A 7 -2.48 14.83 -2.02
N THR A 8 -3.44 14.20 -2.66
CA THR A 8 -4.38 13.36 -1.94
C THR A 8 -3.51 12.32 -1.24
N ASN A 9 -3.42 12.40 0.09
CA ASN A 9 -2.66 11.49 0.94
C ASN A 9 -3.34 10.11 0.96
N THR A 10 -3.52 9.56 -0.22
CA THR A 10 -4.13 8.28 -0.49
C THR A 10 -3.01 7.29 -0.68
N ILE A 11 -2.93 6.36 0.26
CA ILE A 11 -2.10 5.17 0.17
C ILE A 11 -2.51 4.48 -1.12
N GLU A 12 -1.53 4.26 -1.99
CA GLU A 12 -1.74 3.50 -3.23
C GLU A 12 -1.71 2.02 -2.91
N LYS A 13 -2.35 1.20 -3.76
CA LYS A 13 -2.37 -0.24 -3.55
C LYS A 13 -0.92 -0.76 -3.66
N PRO A 14 -0.38 -1.44 -2.64
CA PRO A 14 0.97 -1.98 -2.74
C PRO A 14 1.03 -3.06 -3.82
N GLU A 15 2.14 -3.11 -4.53
CA GLU A 15 2.42 -4.15 -5.50
C GLU A 15 3.04 -5.36 -4.80
N PRO A 16 2.63 -6.59 -5.16
CA PRO A 16 3.20 -7.79 -4.56
C PRO A 16 4.70 -7.88 -4.87
N PRO A 17 5.54 -8.27 -3.90
CA PRO A 17 6.96 -8.47 -4.16
C PRO A 17 7.15 -9.63 -5.15
N GLU A 18 8.15 -9.48 -6.01
CA GLU A 18 8.53 -10.53 -6.94
C GLU A 18 9.19 -11.71 -6.21
N SER A 19 9.19 -12.89 -6.83
CA SER A 19 9.75 -14.10 -6.22
C SER A 19 11.26 -13.99 -5.91
N TRP A 20 11.99 -13.16 -6.63
CA TRP A 20 13.42 -12.92 -6.42
C TRP A 20 13.72 -11.90 -5.31
N GLU A 21 12.74 -11.07 -4.94
CA GLU A 21 12.82 -10.19 -3.76
C GLU A 21 12.64 -11.01 -2.47
N CYS A 22 11.86 -12.09 -2.57
CA CYS A 22 11.77 -13.08 -1.52
C CYS A 22 13.08 -13.87 -1.46
N CYS A 23 13.85 -13.67 -0.41
CA CYS A 23 15.11 -14.39 -0.19
C CYS A 23 14.93 -15.93 -0.09
N GLU A 24 13.69 -16.42 0.07
CA GLU A 24 13.26 -17.84 0.23
C GLU A 24 14.04 -18.66 1.28
N SER A 25 14.94 -18.01 2.02
CA SER A 25 15.86 -18.61 2.99
C SER A 25 15.58 -18.15 4.42
N GLY A 26 14.45 -17.47 4.65
CA GLY A 26 14.05 -16.98 5.98
C GLY A 26 14.70 -15.67 6.41
N CYS A 27 15.02 -14.77 5.46
CA CYS A 27 15.48 -13.43 5.81
C CYS A 27 14.36 -12.68 6.54
N SER A 28 14.69 -12.08 7.70
CA SER A 28 13.75 -11.33 8.52
C SER A 28 14.21 -9.86 8.58
N PRO A 29 13.33 -8.89 8.24
CA PRO A 29 11.90 -9.04 7.94
C PRO A 29 11.62 -9.65 6.55
N CYS A 30 10.54 -10.44 6.44
CA CYS A 30 10.13 -10.99 5.14
C CYS A 30 9.54 -9.87 4.29
N VAL A 31 9.84 -9.85 3.00
CA VAL A 31 9.22 -8.90 2.05
C VAL A 31 7.69 -8.99 2.07
N TRP A 32 7.16 -10.18 2.36
CA TRP A 32 5.74 -10.41 2.50
C TRP A 32 5.13 -9.76 3.76
N ASP A 33 5.87 -9.69 4.87
CA ASP A 33 5.39 -9.02 6.08
C ASP A 33 5.10 -7.54 5.76
N HIS A 34 6.08 -6.85 5.17
CA HIS A 34 5.93 -5.45 4.77
C HIS A 34 4.82 -5.24 3.74
N TYR A 35 4.70 -6.14 2.76
CA TYR A 35 3.62 -6.08 1.78
C TYR A 35 2.24 -6.19 2.44
N TYR A 36 2.06 -7.15 3.37
CA TYR A 36 0.78 -7.32 4.04
C TYR A 36 0.45 -6.17 5.00
N GLU A 37 1.45 -5.60 5.67
CA GLU A 37 1.27 -4.39 6.48
C GLU A 37 0.74 -3.23 5.62
N ALA A 38 1.43 -2.90 4.54
CA ALA A 38 1.01 -1.84 3.63
C ALA A 38 -0.35 -2.13 2.97
N LEU A 39 -0.63 -3.40 2.66
CA LEU A 39 -1.90 -3.81 2.05
C LEU A 39 -3.06 -3.63 3.03
N ASN A 40 -2.85 -3.91 4.32
CA ASN A 40 -3.84 -3.69 5.35
C ASN A 40 -4.18 -2.20 5.47
N GLU A 41 -3.16 -1.34 5.56
CA GLU A 41 -3.35 0.12 5.63
C GLU A 41 -4.14 0.64 4.42
N TRP A 42 -3.81 0.15 3.21
CA TRP A 42 -4.56 0.48 2.00
C TRP A 42 -6.02 0.05 2.08
N GLN A 43 -6.33 -1.18 2.54
CA GLN A 43 -7.70 -1.67 2.66
C GLN A 43 -8.52 -0.85 3.68
N GLU A 44 -7.91 -0.51 4.82
CA GLU A 44 -8.53 0.35 5.82
C GLU A 44 -8.85 1.72 5.24
N GLN A 45 -7.92 2.27 4.46
CA GLN A 45 -8.16 3.53 3.79
C GLN A 45 -9.27 3.43 2.75
N GLN A 46 -9.29 2.40 1.90
CA GLN A 46 -10.34 2.24 0.90
C GLN A 46 -11.72 2.12 1.52
N THR A 47 -11.82 1.42 2.66
CA THR A 47 -13.06 1.32 3.43
C THR A 47 -13.49 2.69 3.96
N ARG A 48 -12.55 3.49 4.46
CA ARG A 48 -12.80 4.85 4.95
C ARG A 48 -13.20 5.81 3.82
N ASN A 49 -12.43 5.82 2.73
CA ASN A 49 -12.67 6.65 1.56
C ASN A 49 -14.01 6.31 0.89
N ALA A 50 -14.38 5.03 0.79
CA ALA A 50 -15.66 4.59 0.25
C ALA A 50 -16.85 5.09 1.11
N ALA A 51 -16.67 5.18 2.43
CA ALA A 51 -17.68 5.79 3.31
C ALA A 51 -17.73 7.32 3.19
N GLU A 52 -16.62 7.98 2.86
CA GLU A 52 -16.53 9.43 2.67
C GLU A 52 -16.95 9.90 1.26
N THR A 53 -17.02 9.01 0.26
CA THR A 53 -17.43 9.36 -1.12
C THR A 53 -18.94 9.36 -1.34
N GLU A 54 -19.73 9.07 -0.31
CA GLU A 54 -21.21 9.15 -0.32
C GLU A 54 -21.69 10.25 0.64
N THR A 55 -21.42 11.53 0.34
CA THR A 55 -22.16 12.71 0.86
C THR A 55 -22.04 13.89 -0.08
#